data_AF-A0A4R2ZNI4-F1
#
_entry.id   AF-A0A4R2ZNI4-F1
#
_cell.length_a   1.000
_cell.length_b   1.000
_cell.length_c   1.000
_cell.angle_alpha   90.00
_cell.angle_beta   90.00
_cell.angle_gamma   90.00
#
_symmetry.space_group_name_H-M   'P 1'
#
loop_
_entity.id
_entity.type
_entity.pdbx_description
1 polymer ?
#
loop_
_entity_poly.entity_id
_entity_poly.type
_entity_poly.pdbx_seq_one_letter_code
_entity_poly.pdbx_strand_id
1 'polypeptide(L)'
;MINDLKILDESPEYTLGCRDEEIILVNKGEKIAICIGEMYGNPDCGLIVNKVCIIGGEHLLIWDNHQITKLDMVGHIVQMRIMNDDMIEFLIDPWSNQASVWQLNLKNKIHYKISDFENLKNMPYTEEYTW
;
A
#
# COMPACT_ATOMS: atom_id res chain seq x y z
N MET A 1 2.81 -13.15 19.37
CA MET A 1 3.58 -12.77 18.17
C MET A 1 2.78 -11.95 17.14
N ILE A 2 1.45 -11.76 17.29
CA ILE A 2 0.63 -10.88 16.42
C ILE A 2 0.23 -9.55 17.11
N ASN A 3 0.31 -9.46 18.44
CA ASN A 3 -0.31 -8.36 19.21
C ASN A 3 0.23 -6.95 18.92
N ASP A 4 1.42 -6.82 18.35
CA ASP A 4 2.06 -5.53 18.08
C ASP A 4 2.12 -5.19 16.57
N LEU A 5 1.41 -5.95 15.73
CA LEU A 5 1.36 -5.73 14.29
C LEU A 5 0.29 -4.68 13.94
N LYS A 6 0.68 -3.56 13.32
CA LYS A 6 -0.26 -2.65 12.66
C LYS A 6 -0.73 -3.33 11.38
N ILE A 7 -1.98 -3.79 11.36
CA ILE A 7 -2.57 -4.46 10.20
C ILE A 7 -2.79 -3.43 9.10
N LEU A 8 -2.34 -3.78 7.88
CA LEU A 8 -2.58 -3.01 6.67
C LEU A 8 -3.73 -3.61 5.85
N ASP A 9 -3.77 -4.94 5.73
CA ASP A 9 -4.88 -5.66 5.09
C ASP A 9 -4.94 -7.13 5.53
N GLU A 10 -6.10 -7.78 5.30
CA GLU A 10 -6.32 -9.18 5.59
C GLU A 10 -7.06 -9.94 4.49
N SER A 11 -6.64 -11.17 4.25
CA SER A 11 -7.35 -12.16 3.47
C SER A 11 -7.61 -13.42 4.32
N PRO A 12 -8.36 -14.41 3.82
CA PRO A 12 -8.51 -15.69 4.51
C PRO A 12 -7.17 -16.42 4.74
N GLU A 13 -6.21 -16.27 3.83
CA GLU A 13 -4.91 -16.95 3.88
C GLU A 13 -3.82 -16.14 4.60
N TYR A 14 -3.88 -14.80 4.50
CA TYR A 14 -2.79 -13.92 4.92
C TYR A 14 -3.25 -12.75 5.78
N THR A 15 -2.40 -12.31 6.71
CA THR A 15 -2.45 -10.97 7.32
C THR A 15 -1.22 -10.20 6.88
N LEU A 16 -1.42 -9.04 6.28
CA LEU A 16 -0.36 -8.10 5.93
C LEU A 16 -0.34 -7.00 6.98
N GLY A 17 0.83 -6.68 7.50
CA GLY A 17 0.98 -5.60 8.44
C GLY A 17 2.40 -5.08 8.51
N CYS A 18 2.62 -4.12 9.41
CA CYS A 18 3.95 -3.67 9.77
C CYS A 18 4.17 -3.68 11.28
N ARG A 19 5.44 -3.80 11.66
CA ARG A 19 5.92 -3.63 13.02
C ARG A 19 7.19 -2.81 12.94
N ASP A 20 7.14 -1.61 13.50
CA ASP A 20 8.12 -0.57 13.17
C ASP A 20 8.21 -0.46 11.63
N GLU A 21 9.42 -0.35 11.09
CA GLU A 21 9.65 -0.22 9.65
C GLU A 21 9.60 -1.57 8.90
N GLU A 22 9.45 -2.70 9.59
CA GLU A 22 9.38 -4.03 8.97
C GLU A 22 7.97 -4.33 8.44
N ILE A 23 7.89 -4.81 7.20
CA ILE A 23 6.65 -5.27 6.58
C ILE A 23 6.56 -6.79 6.76
N ILE A 24 5.52 -7.22 7.45
CA ILE A 24 5.33 -8.62 7.84
C ILE A 24 4.13 -9.20 7.10
N LEU A 25 4.33 -10.36 6.49
CA LEU A 25 3.26 -11.20 5.94
C LEU A 25 3.12 -12.44 6.80
N VAL A 26 1.96 -12.63 7.40
CA VAL A 26 1.62 -13.81 8.20
C VAL A 26 0.79 -14.77 7.37
N ASN A 27 1.30 -15.96 7.10
CA ASN A 27 0.53 -17.07 6.55
C ASN A 27 -0.27 -17.75 7.67
N LYS A 28 -1.59 -17.61 7.63
CA LYS A 28 -2.52 -18.12 8.66
C LYS A 28 -2.57 -19.65 8.72
N GLY A 29 -2.39 -20.31 7.57
CA GLY A 29 -2.43 -21.78 7.45
C GLY A 29 -1.16 -22.43 7.99
N GLU A 30 0.01 -21.92 7.60
CA GLU A 30 1.32 -22.43 8.01
C GLU A 30 1.73 -21.95 9.41
N LYS A 31 1.06 -20.89 9.91
CA LYS A 31 1.41 -20.19 11.16
C LYS A 31 2.83 -19.63 11.14
N ILE A 32 3.27 -19.17 9.97
CA ILE A 32 4.59 -18.58 9.73
C ILE A 32 4.40 -17.09 9.45
N ALA A 33 5.29 -16.27 10.01
CA ALA A 33 5.44 -14.86 9.66
C ALA A 33 6.77 -14.69 8.92
N ILE A 34 6.74 -13.96 7.80
CA ILE A 34 7.92 -13.60 7.04
C ILE A 34 8.02 -12.08 6.95
N CYS A 35 9.23 -11.56 7.11
CA CYS A 35 9.54 -10.17 6.75
C CYS A 35 9.70 -10.12 5.22
N ILE A 36 8.82 -9.36 4.56
CA ILE A 36 8.77 -9.26 3.09
C ILE A 36 9.42 -8.00 2.56
N GLY A 37 9.79 -7.06 3.43
CA GLY A 37 10.44 -5.81 3.10
C GLY A 37 10.50 -4.86 4.29
N GLU A 38 11.05 -3.68 4.05
CA GLU A 38 11.12 -2.59 5.02
C GLU A 38 10.75 -1.26 4.34
N MET A 39 10.26 -0.30 5.12
CA MET A 39 9.89 1.02 4.64
C MET A 39 10.21 2.08 5.69
N TYR A 40 10.99 3.08 5.29
CA TYR A 40 11.26 4.22 6.15
C TYR A 40 9.97 5.00 6.42
N GLY A 41 9.76 5.36 7.69
CA GLY A 41 8.59 6.14 8.07
C GLY A 41 7.28 5.37 8.13
N ASN A 42 7.33 4.04 8.28
CA ASN A 42 6.19 3.10 8.31
C ASN A 42 5.28 3.17 7.07
N PRO A 43 4.65 2.04 6.70
CA PRO A 43 3.59 2.08 5.70
C PRO A 43 2.30 2.69 6.25
N ASP A 44 1.62 3.44 5.39
CA ASP A 44 0.31 4.04 5.67
C ASP A 44 -0.85 3.16 5.22
N CYS A 45 -0.65 2.42 4.13
CA CYS A 45 -1.68 1.58 3.53
C CYS A 45 -1.09 0.31 2.92
N GLY A 46 -1.94 -0.71 2.77
CA GLY A 46 -1.61 -1.90 2.01
C GLY A 46 -2.85 -2.64 1.54
N LEU A 47 -2.66 -3.55 0.60
CA LEU A 47 -3.70 -4.40 0.03
C LEU A 47 -3.15 -5.80 -0.28
N ILE A 48 -4.02 -6.81 -0.18
CA ILE A 48 -3.79 -8.17 -0.64
C ILE A 48 -4.78 -8.45 -1.78
N VAL A 49 -4.26 -8.61 -3.00
CA VAL A 49 -5.06 -8.94 -4.19
C VAL A 49 -4.50 -10.21 -4.81
N ASN A 50 -5.27 -11.30 -4.82
CA ASN A 50 -4.84 -12.57 -5.42
C ASN A 50 -3.43 -13.03 -4.98
N LYS A 51 -3.14 -12.95 -3.67
CA LYS A 51 -1.84 -13.28 -3.04
C LYS A 51 -0.70 -12.31 -3.34
N VAL A 52 -0.93 -11.28 -4.15
CA VAL A 52 -0.03 -10.14 -4.31
C VAL A 52 -0.27 -9.19 -3.14
N CYS A 53 0.80 -8.80 -2.45
CA CYS A 53 0.74 -7.78 -1.41
C CYS A 53 1.27 -6.46 -2.00
N ILE A 54 0.52 -5.38 -1.81
CA ILE A 54 0.90 -4.03 -2.22
C ILE A 54 0.97 -3.17 -0.97
N ILE A 55 2.04 -2.40 -0.82
CA ILE A 55 2.30 -1.57 0.36
C ILE A 55 2.64 -0.15 -0.10
N GLY A 56 1.99 0.84 0.49
CA GLY A 56 2.21 2.25 0.24
C GLY A 56 2.67 3.01 1.48
N GLY A 57 3.54 3.98 1.24
CA GLY A 57 4.08 4.94 2.18
C GLY A 57 5.08 5.82 1.42
N GLU A 58 6.36 5.83 1.78
CA GLU A 58 7.38 6.57 1.02
C GLU A 58 7.51 6.09 -0.44
N HIS A 59 7.37 4.78 -0.66
CA HIS A 59 7.43 4.13 -1.97
C HIS A 59 6.31 3.13 -2.12
N LEU A 60 6.11 2.63 -3.34
CA LEU A 60 5.20 1.53 -3.61
C LEU A 60 6.00 0.21 -3.64
N LEU A 61 5.69 -0.70 -2.73
CA LEU A 61 6.28 -2.04 -2.70
C LEU A 61 5.24 -3.06 -3.15
N ILE A 62 5.65 -3.97 -4.03
CA ILE A 62 4.82 -5.07 -4.52
C ILE A 62 5.55 -6.36 -4.20
N TRP A 63 4.95 -7.19 -3.35
CA TRP A 63 5.43 -8.53 -3.08
C TRP A 63 4.55 -9.55 -3.81
N ASP A 64 5.17 -10.34 -4.67
CA ASP A 64 4.54 -11.43 -5.41
C ASP A 64 5.58 -12.52 -5.67
N ASN A 65 5.17 -13.79 -5.59
CA ASN A 65 6.02 -14.95 -5.87
C ASN A 65 7.39 -14.90 -5.15
N HIS A 66 7.38 -14.53 -3.86
CA HIS A 66 8.58 -14.37 -3.02
C HIS A 66 9.59 -13.32 -3.50
N GLN A 67 9.17 -12.40 -4.37
CA GLN A 67 10.00 -11.30 -4.85
C GLN A 67 9.36 -9.97 -4.47
N ILE A 68 10.20 -9.02 -4.08
CA ILE A 68 9.79 -7.63 -3.88
C ILE A 68 10.16 -6.81 -5.11
N THR A 69 9.23 -5.99 -5.57
CA THR A 69 9.47 -4.93 -6.55
C THR A 69 9.20 -3.60 -5.88
N LYS A 70 10.20 -2.73 -5.86
CA LYS A 70 10.08 -1.35 -5.41
C LYS A 70 9.84 -0.45 -6.62
N LEU A 71 8.83 0.40 -6.52
CA LEU A 71 8.54 1.45 -7.49
C LEU A 71 8.67 2.79 -6.78
N ASP A 72 9.57 3.63 -7.29
CA ASP A 72 9.71 5.01 -6.82
C ASP A 72 8.54 5.84 -7.34
N MET A 73 7.91 6.56 -6.42
CA MET A 73 6.73 7.38 -6.73
C MET A 73 7.06 8.87 -6.56
N VAL A 74 6.22 9.70 -7.14
CA VAL A 74 6.37 11.16 -7.11
C VAL A 74 6.10 11.75 -5.71
N GLY A 75 5.46 10.98 -4.82
CA GLY A 75 5.20 11.39 -3.45
C GLY A 75 4.72 10.22 -2.59
N HIS A 76 4.36 10.55 -1.35
CA HIS A 76 3.95 9.59 -0.33
C HIS A 76 2.58 8.99 -0.65
N ILE A 77 2.46 7.67 -0.62
CA ILE A 77 1.21 6.95 -0.89
C ILE A 77 0.48 6.69 0.41
N VAL A 78 -0.73 7.24 0.54
CA VAL A 78 -1.44 7.27 1.83
C VAL A 78 -2.67 6.36 1.87
N GLN A 79 -3.29 6.08 0.72
CA GLN A 79 -4.47 5.22 0.62
C GLN A 79 -4.51 4.46 -0.71
N MET A 80 -5.18 3.30 -0.71
CA MET A 80 -5.35 2.44 -1.88
C MET A 80 -6.74 1.82 -1.93
N ARG A 81 -7.21 1.45 -3.13
CA ARG A 81 -8.44 0.66 -3.32
C ARG A 81 -8.29 -0.34 -4.45
N ILE A 82 -8.98 -1.47 -4.32
CA ILE A 82 -9.07 -2.50 -5.35
C ILE A 82 -10.12 -2.05 -6.37
N MET A 83 -9.76 -2.03 -7.65
CA MET A 83 -10.71 -1.79 -8.74
C MET A 83 -11.21 -3.11 -9.34
N ASN A 84 -10.31 -4.09 -9.44
CA ASN A 84 -10.57 -5.47 -9.80
C ASN A 84 -9.32 -6.33 -9.52
N ASP A 85 -9.37 -7.60 -9.90
CA ASP A 85 -8.32 -8.61 -9.69
C ASP A 85 -6.92 -8.26 -10.22
N ASP A 86 -6.84 -7.38 -11.23
CA ASP A 86 -5.58 -6.99 -11.89
C ASP A 86 -5.23 -5.51 -11.70
N MET A 87 -6.11 -4.72 -11.07
CA MET A 87 -5.95 -3.27 -10.99
C MET A 87 -6.30 -2.70 -9.62
N ILE A 88 -5.42 -1.84 -9.14
CA ILE A 88 -5.65 -1.01 -7.96
C ILE A 88 -5.51 0.46 -8.32
N GLU A 89 -6.09 1.31 -7.49
CA GLU A 89 -5.83 2.74 -7.46
C GLU A 89 -5.19 3.14 -6.14
N PHE A 90 -4.38 4.19 -6.18
CA PHE A 90 -3.75 4.72 -4.98
C PHE A 90 -3.62 6.24 -5.04
N LEU A 91 -3.63 6.85 -3.86
CA LEU A 91 -3.60 8.29 -3.66
C LEU A 91 -2.22 8.73 -3.16
N ILE A 92 -1.62 9.68 -3.88
CA ILE A 92 -0.48 10.46 -3.39
C ILE A 92 -0.99 11.53 -2.43
N ASP A 93 -0.28 11.75 -1.31
CA ASP A 93 -0.61 12.69 -0.23
C ASP A 93 -1.42 13.90 -0.72
N PRO A 94 -2.71 13.99 -0.33
CA PRO A 94 -3.64 14.97 -0.86
C PRO A 94 -3.38 16.40 -0.38
N TRP A 95 -2.51 16.61 0.62
CA TRP A 95 -2.05 17.94 1.04
C TRP A 95 -0.75 18.37 0.38
N SER A 96 -0.10 17.48 -0.37
CA SER A 96 1.11 17.80 -1.10
C SER A 96 0.82 18.56 -2.39
N ASN A 97 1.83 19.26 -2.92
CA ASN A 97 1.75 19.86 -4.26
C ASN A 97 1.68 18.81 -5.39
N GLN A 98 1.81 17.52 -5.06
CA GLN A 98 1.80 16.40 -6.00
C GLN A 98 0.57 15.50 -5.83
N ALA A 99 -0.43 15.96 -5.07
CA ALA A 99 -1.69 15.27 -4.82
C ALA A 99 -2.31 14.75 -6.13
N SER A 100 -2.41 13.43 -6.24
CA SER A 100 -2.83 12.78 -7.48
C SER A 100 -3.30 11.35 -7.24
N VAL A 101 -4.20 10.90 -8.11
CA VAL A 101 -4.67 9.52 -8.14
C VAL A 101 -3.95 8.77 -9.26
N TRP A 102 -3.45 7.58 -8.93
CA TRP A 102 -2.71 6.72 -9.84
C TRP A 102 -3.39 5.35 -9.94
N GLN A 103 -3.22 4.70 -11.09
CA GLN A 103 -3.58 3.31 -11.30
C GLN A 103 -2.32 2.46 -11.37
N LEU A 104 -2.40 1.23 -10.89
CA LEU A 104 -1.38 0.20 -11.08
C LEU A 104 -2.05 -1.05 -11.66
N ASN A 105 -1.48 -1.57 -12.74
CA ASN A 105 -1.78 -2.91 -13.22
C ASN A 105 -0.84 -3.92 -12.55
N LEU A 106 -1.39 -4.85 -11.78
CA LEU A 106 -0.63 -5.80 -10.96
C LEU A 106 0.16 -6.82 -11.79
N LYS A 107 -0.34 -7.18 -12.98
CA LYS A 107 0.27 -8.19 -13.85
C LYS A 107 1.58 -7.72 -14.48
N ASN A 108 1.62 -6.48 -14.96
CA ASN A 108 2.78 -5.93 -15.65
C ASN A 108 3.52 -4.86 -14.83
N LYS A 109 3.01 -4.49 -13.65
CA LYS A 109 3.56 -3.50 -12.71
C LYS A 109 3.69 -2.10 -13.31
N ILE A 110 2.96 -1.83 -14.40
CA ILE A 110 2.90 -0.52 -15.02
C ILE A 110 1.90 0.33 -14.23
N HIS A 111 2.35 1.51 -13.83
CA HIS A 111 1.53 2.51 -13.15
C HIS A 111 1.47 3.79 -13.97
N TYR A 112 0.37 4.52 -13.83
CA TYR A 112 0.20 5.82 -14.48
C TYR A 112 -0.77 6.70 -13.68
N LYS A 113 -0.58 8.01 -13.79
CA LYS A 113 -1.45 8.99 -13.16
C LYS A 113 -2.77 9.04 -13.91
N ILE A 114 -3.88 8.92 -13.18
CA ILE A 114 -5.24 9.03 -13.73
C ILE A 114 -5.70 10.49 -13.68
N SER A 115 -5.46 11.17 -12.56
CA SER A 115 -5.85 12.56 -12.37
C SER A 115 -5.03 13.25 -11.29
N ASP A 116 -5.07 14.58 -11.29
CA ASP A 116 -4.78 15.38 -10.10
C ASP A 116 -5.86 15.14 -9.03
N PHE A 117 -5.51 15.35 -7.76
CA PHE A 117 -6.46 15.30 -6.64
C PHE A 117 -6.47 16.65 -5.91
N GLU A 118 -7.46 17.49 -6.19
CA GLU A 118 -7.52 18.84 -5.63
C GLU A 118 -8.51 19.01 -4.49
N ASN A 119 -9.24 17.95 -4.13
CA ASN A 119 -10.39 18.02 -3.22
C ASN A 119 -10.03 18.55 -1.81
N LEU A 120 -8.82 18.26 -1.34
CA LEU A 120 -8.33 18.68 -0.02
C LEU A 120 -7.29 19.80 -0.10
N LYS A 121 -7.08 20.37 -1.29
CA LYS A 121 -6.12 21.44 -1.50
C LYS A 121 -6.52 22.67 -0.69
N ASN A 122 -5.59 23.16 0.12
CA ASN A 122 -5.80 24.27 1.06
C ASN A 122 -6.81 23.98 2.20
N MET A 123 -7.26 22.74 2.37
CA MET A 123 -7.99 22.35 3.57
C MET A 123 -7.03 22.04 4.72
N PRO A 124 -7.43 22.24 5.98
CA PRO A 124 -6.67 21.75 7.13
C PRO A 124 -6.41 20.24 7.03
N TYR A 125 -5.27 19.79 7.57
CA TYR A 125 -4.96 18.37 7.66
C TYR A 125 -5.99 17.62 8.52
N THR A 126 -6.36 16.42 8.09
CA THR A 126 -7.19 15.47 8.82
C THR A 126 -6.77 14.03 8.48
N GLU A 127 -6.87 13.12 9.44
CA GLU A 127 -6.61 11.69 9.21
C GLU A 127 -7.79 11.01 8.50
N GLU A 128 -9.00 11.55 8.66
CA GLU A 128 -10.24 11.00 8.07
C GLU A 128 -10.71 11.86 6.89
N TYR A 129 -10.73 11.26 5.70
CA TYR A 129 -11.20 11.90 4.47
C TYR A 129 -11.62 10.86 3.41
N THR A 130 -12.29 11.34 2.36
CA THR A 130 -12.73 10.52 1.21
C THR A 130 -12.07 10.98 -0.07
N TRP A 131 -11.77 10.04 -0.97
CA TRP A 131 -11.19 10.28 -2.29
C TRP A 131 -11.74 9.32 -3.36
#